data_AF-S3DV65-F1
#
_entry.id   AF-S3DV65-F1
#
_cell.length_a   1.000
_cell.length_b   1.000
_cell.length_c   1.000
_cell.angle_alpha   90.00
_cell.angle_beta   90.00
_cell.angle_gamma   90.00
#
_symmetry.space_group_name_H-M   'P 1'
#
loop_
_entity.id
_entity.type
_entity.pdbx_description
1 polymer ?
#
loop_
_entity_poly.entity_id
_entity_poly.type
_entity_poly.pdbx_seq_one_letter_code
_entity_poly.pdbx_strand_id
1 'polypeptide(L)'
;MPYLHWEIQSNLDDLEDLLATRHHHTFPPGIRNVETKFQFLIDQAKRNWSFYYSRIDEWKHQHSKSSATCRTRSPLGEYLLHVAKFYRSFNLDADTHLLSDQLFAIPPLHPRRTLHQSYYWKRTHTGYLDRHQTTHKATDTDDYSHQGVGKVIMVDQLWMYILDENTIITFFPQRAGRNLSDSSNVHATIHSVLENVQRGHINSVHDLALLIMNECSAVFFDRGKADERPELLNIFSIALGDISESMRLTLEGFHTYVERVEHNYEDPYADLDVSSRRTLGTGHEVLLTKRLHDILDELRMMARIITQQEQVTSDYQEHLSAIHDQIRTTETHVFEEPVKSEMMEKLKDRNNASKIMTSEFTLLNVRRLARTIAKRGKELQELVTTADNLLHQLKDHVNLKQQHASIMEAQYASQVAQEGMKQNRTFLLFTIVIIIFLPLSFMSSLFGMNASDFQTSDGKNSMSLQQQLNFLFPISTVIIAISIAFAFSLRFRHPFYYMLSCLSICWSYFTAYTYIHRLSFRYPRRPIGQMTKDHQKVIKAVHKKGENAELWRRMRRDLERAESEPTKSTKR
;
A
#
# COMPACT_ATOMS: atom_id res chain seq x y z
N MET A 1 -17.79 7.91 28.54
CA MET A 1 -18.25 6.95 27.50
C MET A 1 -17.72 7.39 26.14
N PRO A 2 -16.96 6.55 25.40
CA PRO A 2 -16.55 6.88 24.04
C PRO A 2 -17.74 6.76 23.07
N TYR A 3 -17.78 7.61 22.05
CA TYR A 3 -18.78 7.52 20.98
C TYR A 3 -18.19 7.79 19.60
N LEU A 4 -18.88 7.27 18.60
CA LEU A 4 -18.50 7.37 17.20
C LEU A 4 -19.33 8.45 16.51
N HIS A 5 -18.65 9.28 15.73
CA HIS A 5 -19.27 10.21 14.79
C HIS A 5 -18.36 10.35 13.57
N TRP A 6 -18.76 11.14 12.59
CA TRP A 6 -17.94 11.41 11.41
C TRP A 6 -17.60 12.89 11.33
N GLU A 7 -16.57 13.25 10.57
CA GLU A 7 -16.14 14.64 10.35
C GLU A 7 -15.62 14.80 8.93
N ILE A 8 -15.63 16.04 8.45
CA ILE A 8 -15.14 16.38 7.11
C ILE A 8 -13.61 16.36 7.14
N GLN A 9 -12.98 15.57 6.25
CA GLN A 9 -11.53 15.40 6.24
C GLN A 9 -10.78 16.71 6.01
N SER A 10 -11.35 17.61 5.22
CA SER A 10 -10.69 18.87 4.89
C SER A 10 -10.48 19.74 6.15
N ASN A 11 -11.42 19.73 7.09
CA ASN A 11 -11.27 20.43 8.37
C ASN A 11 -10.19 19.79 9.25
N LEU A 12 -10.02 18.46 9.17
CA LEU A 12 -9.02 17.72 9.95
C LEU A 12 -7.61 17.96 9.42
N ASP A 13 -7.40 17.94 8.10
CA ASP A 13 -6.08 18.16 7.48
C ASP A 13 -5.47 19.51 7.94
N ASP A 14 -6.29 20.57 8.00
CA ASP A 14 -5.83 21.90 8.43
C ASP A 14 -5.44 21.92 9.93
N LEU A 15 -6.13 21.15 10.77
CA LEU A 15 -5.83 21.04 12.20
C LEU A 15 -4.63 20.12 12.46
N GLU A 16 -4.47 19.04 11.69
CA GLU A 16 -3.32 18.14 11.78
C GLU A 16 -2.01 18.85 11.37
N ASP A 17 -2.03 19.66 10.31
CA ASP A 17 -0.87 20.45 9.89
C ASP A 17 -0.40 21.40 11.01
N LEU A 18 -1.34 21.97 11.77
CA LEU A 18 -1.01 22.80 12.94
C LEU A 18 -0.40 22.00 14.09
N LEU A 19 -0.95 20.80 14.38
CA LEU A 19 -0.38 19.90 15.39
C LEU A 19 1.04 19.46 15.00
N ALA A 20 1.26 19.08 13.75
CA ALA A 20 2.54 18.62 13.23
C ALA A 20 3.61 19.73 13.27
N THR A 21 3.25 20.95 12.82
CA THR A 21 4.14 22.11 12.84
C THR A 21 4.60 22.43 14.27
N ARG A 22 3.70 22.31 15.25
CA ARG A 22 4.01 22.65 16.64
C ARG A 22 4.79 21.56 17.39
N HIS A 23 4.57 20.29 17.07
CA HIS A 23 5.39 19.18 17.58
C HIS A 23 6.87 19.31 17.20
N HIS A 24 7.20 20.02 16.11
CA HIS A 24 8.59 20.31 15.72
C HIS A 24 9.21 21.50 16.47
N HIS A 25 8.41 22.27 17.23
CA HIS A 25 8.87 23.46 17.94
C HIS A 25 9.14 23.27 19.45
N THR A 26 8.86 22.09 20.03
CA THR A 26 9.15 21.79 21.43
C THR A 26 10.54 21.16 21.61
N PHE A 27 11.49 22.04 21.93
CA PHE A 27 12.85 21.71 22.35
C PHE A 27 12.88 21.06 23.75
N PRO A 28 13.84 20.15 24.05
CA PRO A 28 14.06 19.69 25.42
C PRO A 28 14.51 20.85 26.33
N PRO A 29 14.13 20.84 27.61
CA PRO A 29 14.55 21.89 28.54
C PRO A 29 16.02 21.67 28.90
N GLY A 30 16.91 22.61 28.52
CA GLY A 30 18.24 22.70 29.17
C GLY A 30 19.49 22.87 28.29
N ILE A 31 19.48 23.57 27.15
CA ILE A 31 20.74 23.91 26.45
C ILE A 31 20.75 25.40 26.03
N ARG A 32 21.70 26.15 26.60
CA ARG A 32 21.78 27.63 26.61
C ARG A 32 22.39 28.31 25.38
N ASN A 33 22.88 27.60 24.37
CA ASN A 33 23.58 28.22 23.23
C ASN A 33 22.78 28.16 21.92
N VAL A 34 22.36 29.34 21.46
CA VAL A 34 21.55 29.58 20.25
C VAL A 34 22.29 29.19 18.95
N GLU A 35 23.61 29.37 18.91
CA GLU A 35 24.46 29.07 17.74
C GLU A 35 24.50 27.55 17.43
N THR A 36 24.72 26.74 18.46
CA THR A 36 24.67 25.27 18.36
C THR A 36 23.28 24.74 18.06
N LYS A 37 22.24 25.49 18.44
CA LYS A 37 20.82 25.19 18.16
C LYS A 37 20.52 25.36 16.67
N PHE A 38 21.04 26.42 16.05
CA PHE A 38 20.84 26.69 14.62
C PHE A 38 21.59 25.67 13.74
N GLN A 39 22.81 25.31 14.12
CA GLN A 39 23.62 24.35 13.35
C GLN A 39 23.17 22.90 13.49
N PHE A 40 22.67 22.51 14.67
CA PHE A 40 22.00 21.21 14.82
C PHE A 40 20.72 21.11 13.98
N LEU A 41 19.90 22.19 13.94
CA LEU A 41 18.69 22.25 13.13
C LEU A 41 19.00 22.23 11.63
N ILE A 42 20.04 22.94 11.17
CA ILE A 42 20.47 22.91 9.77
C ILE A 42 21.00 21.54 9.37
N ASP A 43 21.75 20.86 10.24
CA ASP A 43 22.33 19.54 9.92
C ASP A 43 21.32 18.39 10.05
N GLN A 44 20.30 18.50 10.90
CA GLN A 44 19.16 17.57 10.91
C GLN A 44 18.21 17.82 9.73
N ALA A 45 17.93 19.09 9.43
CA ALA A 45 17.16 19.46 8.25
C ALA A 45 17.86 18.93 7.01
N LYS A 46 19.15 19.21 6.77
CA LYS A 46 19.87 18.70 5.57
C LYS A 46 19.84 17.18 5.42
N ARG A 47 19.92 16.42 6.52
CA ARG A 47 19.92 14.93 6.50
C ARG A 47 18.54 14.33 6.28
N ASN A 48 17.49 14.92 6.85
CA ASN A 48 16.11 14.46 6.65
C ASN A 48 15.49 15.02 5.37
N TRP A 49 15.90 16.22 4.93
CA TRP A 49 15.42 16.91 3.73
C TRP A 49 15.81 16.17 2.45
N SER A 50 17.01 15.55 2.37
CA SER A 50 17.39 14.77 1.19
C SER A 50 16.64 13.43 1.07
N PHE A 51 16.29 12.81 2.21
CA PHE A 51 15.59 11.53 2.26
C PHE A 51 14.07 11.69 2.02
N TYR A 52 13.51 12.82 2.47
CA TYR A 52 12.10 13.15 2.31
C TYR A 52 11.78 13.72 0.91
N TYR A 53 12.67 14.50 0.30
CA TYR A 53 12.45 15.04 -1.06
C TYR A 53 12.48 13.95 -2.14
N SER A 54 13.31 12.90 -2.01
CA SER A 54 13.30 11.78 -2.96
C SER A 54 11.97 11.02 -2.97
N ARG A 55 11.32 10.90 -1.80
CA ARG A 55 10.05 10.17 -1.66
C ARG A 55 8.84 11.08 -1.93
N ILE A 56 8.96 12.38 -1.67
CA ILE A 56 7.98 13.40 -2.06
C ILE A 56 8.03 13.66 -3.57
N ASP A 57 9.18 13.64 -4.24
CA ASP A 57 9.23 13.76 -5.70
C ASP A 57 8.71 12.49 -6.38
N GLU A 58 8.97 11.29 -5.85
CA GLU A 58 8.29 10.07 -6.30
C GLU A 58 6.77 10.12 -6.05
N TRP A 59 6.34 10.63 -4.88
CA TRP A 59 4.93 10.79 -4.53
C TRP A 59 4.23 11.89 -5.36
N LYS A 60 4.89 13.03 -5.60
CA LYS A 60 4.43 14.13 -6.47
C LYS A 60 4.40 13.69 -7.93
N HIS A 61 5.37 12.93 -8.42
CA HIS A 61 5.34 12.41 -9.79
C HIS A 61 4.27 11.32 -10.00
N GLN A 62 3.90 10.57 -8.96
CA GLN A 62 2.77 9.63 -9.00
C GLN A 62 1.40 10.31 -8.84
N HIS A 63 1.27 11.38 -8.06
CA HIS A 63 -0.03 11.98 -7.68
C HIS A 63 -0.30 13.38 -8.27
N SER A 64 0.64 13.98 -9.02
CA SER A 64 0.41 15.20 -9.79
C SER A 64 -0.58 15.01 -10.96
N LYS A 65 -1.05 13.79 -11.24
CA LYS A 65 -2.06 13.55 -12.27
C LYS A 65 -3.52 13.61 -11.77
N SER A 66 -3.76 13.71 -10.45
CA SER A 66 -5.13 13.69 -9.88
C SER A 66 -5.50 14.92 -9.06
N SER A 67 -4.54 15.73 -8.58
CA SER A 67 -4.86 17.09 -8.13
C SER A 67 -5.04 17.98 -9.36
N ALA A 68 -6.23 17.95 -9.93
CA ALA A 68 -6.68 19.02 -10.80
C ALA A 68 -6.69 20.30 -9.95
N THR A 69 -5.61 21.07 -10.00
CA THR A 69 -5.67 22.47 -9.57
C THR A 69 -6.78 23.09 -10.38
N CYS A 70 -7.94 23.32 -9.76
CA CYS A 70 -9.06 24.01 -10.38
C CYS A 70 -8.59 25.43 -10.66
N ARG A 71 -7.91 25.61 -11.79
CA ARG A 71 -7.50 26.91 -12.30
C ARG A 71 -8.77 27.54 -12.83
N THR A 72 -9.49 28.21 -11.95
CA THR A 72 -10.62 29.06 -12.34
C THR A 72 -10.08 30.08 -13.35
N ARG A 73 -10.48 29.96 -14.62
CA ARG A 73 -10.01 30.86 -15.69
C ARG A 73 -10.66 32.24 -15.63
N SER A 74 -11.69 32.42 -14.81
CA SER A 74 -12.42 33.68 -14.66
C SER A 74 -12.02 34.42 -13.37
N PRO A 75 -11.95 35.76 -13.39
CA PRO A 75 -11.65 36.57 -12.20
C PRO A 75 -12.73 36.42 -11.11
N LEU A 76 -13.99 36.15 -11.50
CA LEU A 76 -15.05 35.81 -10.57
C LEU A 76 -14.78 34.47 -9.85
N GLY A 77 -14.30 33.47 -10.59
CA GLY A 77 -13.97 32.17 -9.99
C GLY A 77 -12.80 32.26 -9.01
N GLU A 78 -11.80 33.10 -9.30
CA GLU A 78 -10.70 33.38 -8.39
C GLU A 78 -11.18 34.11 -7.12
N TYR A 79 -12.03 35.13 -7.27
CA TYR A 79 -12.67 35.80 -6.12
C TYR A 79 -13.47 34.83 -5.26
N LEU A 80 -14.33 34.00 -5.87
CA LEU A 80 -15.12 33.00 -5.13
C LEU A 80 -14.23 31.97 -4.44
N LEU A 81 -13.11 31.56 -5.06
CA LEU A 81 -12.14 30.67 -4.44
C LEU A 81 -11.46 31.32 -3.23
N HIS A 82 -11.10 32.61 -3.32
CA HIS A 82 -10.54 33.35 -2.18
C HIS A 82 -11.55 33.52 -1.05
N VAL A 83 -12.81 33.83 -1.37
CA VAL A 83 -13.90 33.91 -0.38
C VAL A 83 -14.11 32.55 0.29
N ALA A 84 -14.11 31.45 -0.47
CA ALA A 84 -14.25 30.11 0.07
C ALA A 84 -13.08 29.73 1.00
N LYS A 85 -11.84 30.05 0.61
CA LYS A 85 -10.65 29.85 1.47
C LYS A 85 -10.74 30.67 2.75
N PHE A 86 -11.15 31.94 2.65
CA PHE A 86 -11.32 32.82 3.81
C PHE A 86 -12.41 32.32 4.75
N TYR A 87 -13.56 31.92 4.21
CA TYR A 87 -14.67 31.35 4.98
C TYR A 87 -14.21 30.09 5.74
N ARG A 88 -13.45 29.21 5.08
CA ARG A 88 -12.90 28.01 5.71
C ARG A 88 -11.93 28.34 6.85
N SER A 89 -10.97 29.24 6.62
CA SER A 89 -10.05 29.67 7.69
C SER A 89 -10.80 30.34 8.85
N PHE A 90 -11.82 31.14 8.56
CA PHE A 90 -12.62 31.82 9.57
C PHE A 90 -13.46 30.84 10.41
N ASN A 91 -13.93 29.75 9.81
CA ASN A 91 -14.67 28.72 10.53
C ASN A 91 -13.78 27.96 11.51
N LEU A 92 -12.54 27.65 11.11
CA LEU A 92 -11.58 26.91 11.93
C LEU A 92 -10.83 27.80 12.94
N ASP A 93 -10.90 29.12 12.80
CA ASP A 93 -10.17 30.10 13.60
C ASP A 93 -10.24 29.81 15.12
N ALA A 94 -11.43 29.57 15.66
CA ALA A 94 -11.62 29.25 17.07
C ALA A 94 -10.91 27.96 17.49
N ASP A 95 -10.96 26.91 16.67
CA ASP A 95 -10.30 25.63 16.93
C ASP A 95 -8.78 25.75 16.82
N THR A 96 -8.31 26.53 15.85
CA THR A 96 -6.87 26.80 15.70
C THR A 96 -6.32 27.56 16.90
N HIS A 97 -7.06 28.54 17.43
CA HIS A 97 -6.71 29.25 18.66
C HIS A 97 -6.78 28.33 19.89
N LEU A 98 -7.82 27.50 20.01
CA LEU A 98 -7.94 26.55 21.12
C LEU A 98 -6.77 25.56 21.16
N LEU A 99 -6.41 24.96 20.02
CA LEU A 99 -5.26 24.06 19.92
C LEU A 99 -3.93 24.81 20.12
N SER A 100 -3.79 25.99 19.53
CA SER A 100 -2.56 26.77 19.66
C SER A 100 -2.38 27.38 21.05
N ASP A 101 -3.41 27.61 21.84
CA ASP A 101 -3.21 28.16 23.19
C ASP A 101 -3.17 27.07 24.26
N GLN A 102 -3.98 26.02 24.12
CA GLN A 102 -4.25 25.06 25.20
C GLN A 102 -3.59 23.67 25.05
N LEU A 103 -3.03 23.30 23.89
CA LEU A 103 -2.47 21.95 23.67
C LEU A 103 -1.33 21.58 24.64
N PHE A 104 -0.46 22.54 24.98
CA PHE A 104 0.64 22.36 25.93
C PHE A 104 0.44 23.15 27.23
N ALA A 105 -0.76 23.66 27.48
CA ALA A 105 -1.10 24.26 28.75
C ALA A 105 -1.09 23.21 29.86
N ILE A 106 -1.14 23.67 31.12
CA ILE A 106 -1.30 22.79 32.28
C ILE A 106 -2.64 23.15 32.94
N PRO A 107 -3.65 22.26 32.94
CA PRO A 107 -3.67 20.94 32.30
C PRO A 107 -3.71 21.02 30.76
N PRO A 108 -3.14 20.03 30.04
CA PRO A 108 -3.12 20.06 28.58
C PRO A 108 -4.50 19.73 27.99
N LEU A 109 -4.86 20.39 26.90
CA LEU A 109 -6.03 20.05 26.12
C LEU A 109 -5.88 18.64 25.54
N HIS A 110 -6.89 17.79 25.75
CA HIS A 110 -6.95 16.48 25.11
C HIS A 110 -7.49 16.66 23.67
N PRO A 111 -6.66 16.49 22.62
CA PRO A 111 -7.12 16.66 21.25
C PRO A 111 -8.11 15.55 20.88
N ARG A 112 -9.03 15.89 19.97
CA ARG A 112 -9.95 14.95 19.35
C ARG A 112 -9.14 13.96 18.49
N ARG A 113 -9.63 12.72 18.38
CA ARG A 113 -8.87 11.65 17.72
C ARG A 113 -9.69 10.98 16.62
N THR A 114 -9.01 10.65 15.52
CA THR A 114 -9.58 9.78 14.49
C THR A 114 -9.70 8.34 15.01
N LEU A 115 -10.48 7.50 14.33
CA LEU A 115 -10.61 6.08 14.68
C LEU A 115 -9.25 5.39 14.84
N HIS A 116 -8.36 5.58 13.87
CA HIS A 116 -7.02 4.96 13.92
C HIS A 116 -6.15 5.57 15.01
N GLN A 117 -6.20 6.88 15.24
CA GLN A 117 -5.42 7.53 16.29
C GLN A 117 -5.88 7.12 17.70
N SER A 118 -7.17 6.83 17.88
CA SER A 118 -7.72 6.33 19.15
C SER A 118 -7.14 4.96 19.55
N TYR A 119 -6.89 4.09 18.55
CA TYR A 119 -6.36 2.75 18.77
C TYR A 119 -4.82 2.74 18.76
N TYR A 120 -4.21 3.41 17.78
CA TYR A 120 -2.76 3.49 17.59
C TYR A 120 -2.16 4.73 18.25
N TRP A 121 -2.33 4.85 19.57
CA TRP A 121 -1.88 6.02 20.34
C TRP A 121 -0.37 6.33 20.26
N LYS A 122 0.45 5.36 19.87
CA LYS A 122 1.91 5.54 19.67
C LYS A 122 2.28 6.16 18.33
N ARG A 123 1.37 6.19 17.35
CA ARG A 123 1.64 6.77 16.02
C ARG A 123 1.46 8.28 16.10
N THR A 124 2.46 9.01 15.61
CA THR A 124 2.45 10.47 15.61
C THR A 124 1.63 11.07 14.47
N HIS A 125 1.45 10.33 13.36
CA HIS A 125 0.68 10.77 12.20
C HIS A 125 -0.17 9.61 11.69
N THR A 126 -1.48 9.83 11.58
CA THR A 126 -2.44 8.86 11.03
C THR A 126 -3.10 9.31 9.73
N GLY A 127 -2.86 10.53 9.25
CA GLY A 127 -3.51 11.07 8.05
C GLY A 127 -3.49 10.17 6.80
N TYR A 128 -2.44 9.36 6.59
CA TYR A 128 -2.45 8.33 5.54
C TYR A 128 -3.54 7.27 5.78
N LEU A 129 -3.64 6.74 7.00
CA LEU A 129 -4.68 5.78 7.38
C LEU A 129 -6.07 6.40 7.35
N ASP A 130 -6.19 7.64 7.80
CA ASP A 130 -7.47 8.34 7.87
C ASP A 130 -8.05 8.56 6.46
N ARG A 131 -7.21 8.91 5.47
CA ARG A 131 -7.59 8.95 4.04
C ARG A 131 -7.83 7.56 3.42
N HIS A 132 -7.33 6.50 4.05
CA HIS A 132 -7.55 5.13 3.59
C HIS A 132 -8.74 4.46 4.27
N GLN A 133 -9.43 5.18 5.16
CA GLN A 133 -10.62 4.66 5.82
C GLN A 133 -11.71 4.31 4.81
N THR A 134 -12.45 3.24 5.07
CA THR A 134 -13.54 2.77 4.20
C THR A 134 -14.60 3.84 3.99
N THR A 135 -14.95 4.57 5.05
CA THR A 135 -15.91 5.69 4.99
C THR A 135 -15.41 6.83 4.11
N HIS A 136 -14.14 7.18 4.21
CA HIS A 136 -13.54 8.22 3.38
C HIS A 136 -13.62 7.80 1.91
N LYS A 137 -13.13 6.60 1.58
CA LYS A 137 -13.17 6.07 0.22
C LYS A 137 -14.57 6.01 -0.38
N ALA A 138 -15.59 5.70 0.42
CA ALA A 138 -16.97 5.62 -0.05
C ALA A 138 -17.66 6.98 -0.21
N THR A 139 -17.15 8.02 0.46
CA THR A 139 -17.74 9.38 0.44
C THR A 139 -16.95 10.35 -0.44
N ASP A 140 -15.70 10.01 -0.75
CA ASP A 140 -14.79 10.75 -1.63
C ASP A 140 -14.96 10.37 -3.12
N THR A 141 -15.78 9.35 -3.43
CA THR A 141 -16.08 8.98 -4.81
C THR A 141 -17.08 9.93 -5.45
N ASP A 142 -16.56 10.97 -6.09
CA ASP A 142 -17.26 11.74 -7.12
C ASP A 142 -17.25 10.96 -8.44
N ASP A 143 -18.43 10.70 -9.01
CA ASP A 143 -18.54 10.62 -10.48
C ASP A 143 -19.42 11.75 -11.04
N TYR A 144 -20.47 12.24 -10.35
CA TYR A 144 -21.32 13.31 -10.93
C TYR A 144 -22.02 14.29 -9.95
N SER A 145 -21.88 14.17 -8.63
CA SER A 145 -22.52 15.08 -7.66
C SER A 145 -21.47 15.96 -6.98
N HIS A 146 -21.55 17.28 -7.12
CA HIS A 146 -20.65 18.28 -6.50
C HIS A 146 -20.71 18.36 -4.95
N GLN A 147 -20.81 17.21 -4.27
CA GLN A 147 -20.96 17.04 -2.82
C GLN A 147 -19.95 16.05 -2.22
N GLY A 148 -19.04 15.45 -3.00
CA GLY A 148 -18.02 14.50 -2.51
C GLY A 148 -17.02 15.16 -1.57
N VAL A 149 -17.39 15.26 -0.29
CA VAL A 149 -16.49 15.65 0.78
C VAL A 149 -16.17 14.39 1.57
N GLY A 150 -14.93 13.91 1.45
CA GLY A 150 -14.47 12.73 2.17
C GLY A 150 -14.72 12.85 3.67
N LYS A 151 -15.48 11.91 4.24
CA LYS A 151 -15.86 11.84 5.66
C LYS A 151 -14.98 10.82 6.38
N VAL A 152 -14.47 11.18 7.55
CA VAL A 152 -13.66 10.31 8.40
C VAL A 152 -14.35 10.06 9.73
N ILE A 153 -14.31 8.83 10.21
CA ILE A 153 -14.82 8.40 11.51
C ILE A 153 -13.88 8.89 12.60
N MET A 154 -14.48 9.57 13.56
CA MET A 154 -13.84 10.17 14.71
C MET A 154 -14.34 9.49 15.98
N VAL A 155 -13.52 9.57 17.03
CA VAL A 155 -13.82 9.01 18.35
C VAL A 155 -13.71 10.11 19.38
N ASP A 156 -14.86 10.52 19.90
CA ASP A 156 -14.97 11.52 20.95
C ASP A 156 -15.41 10.87 22.27
N GLN A 157 -15.24 11.60 23.39
CA GLN A 157 -15.57 11.11 24.73
C GLN A 157 -16.66 11.98 25.37
N LEU A 158 -17.70 11.32 25.88
CA LEU A 158 -18.71 11.90 26.75
C LEU A 158 -18.28 11.77 28.21
N TRP A 159 -18.19 12.91 28.89
CA TRP A 159 -18.06 13.00 30.35
C TRP A 159 -19.36 13.54 30.94
N MET A 160 -19.92 12.81 31.90
CA MET A 160 -21.22 13.11 32.48
C MET A 160 -21.14 12.92 33.99
N TYR A 161 -21.54 13.94 34.73
CA TYR A 161 -21.58 13.95 36.18
C TYR A 161 -23.00 14.27 36.62
N ILE A 162 -23.59 13.37 37.41
CA ILE A 162 -24.88 13.58 38.06
C ILE A 162 -24.54 13.96 39.49
N LEU A 163 -24.79 15.22 39.86
CA LEU A 163 -24.44 15.74 41.19
C LEU A 163 -25.55 15.46 42.20
N ASP A 164 -26.79 15.73 41.78
CA ASP A 164 -27.99 15.67 42.62
C ASP A 164 -29.18 15.07 41.83
N GLU A 165 -30.36 14.98 42.46
CA GLU A 165 -31.60 14.53 41.81
C GLU A 165 -32.03 15.41 40.62
N ASN A 166 -31.53 16.66 40.52
CA ASN A 166 -31.96 17.66 39.53
C ASN A 166 -30.84 18.26 38.66
N THR A 167 -29.57 17.92 38.92
CA THR A 167 -28.43 18.58 38.25
C THR A 167 -27.54 17.57 37.56
N ILE A 168 -27.38 17.74 36.24
CA ILE A 168 -26.46 16.99 35.40
C ILE A 168 -25.50 17.95 34.70
N ILE A 169 -24.21 17.63 34.76
CA ILE A 169 -23.16 18.35 34.04
C ILE A 169 -22.62 17.39 32.99
N THR A 170 -22.64 17.82 31.73
CA THR A 170 -22.10 17.06 30.61
C THR A 170 -21.04 17.87 29.90
N PHE A 171 -19.98 17.19 29.45
CA PHE A 171 -18.91 17.77 28.66
C PHE A 171 -18.81 17.01 27.34
N PHE A 172 -18.99 17.75 26.26
CA PHE A 172 -18.84 17.27 24.89
C PHE A 172 -17.81 18.13 24.16
N PRO A 173 -16.92 17.52 23.36
CA PRO A 173 -16.11 18.28 22.44
C PRO A 173 -17.01 18.94 21.38
N GLN A 174 -16.75 20.22 21.10
CA GLN A 174 -17.32 20.88 19.95
C GLN A 174 -16.66 20.34 18.68
N ARG A 175 -17.46 20.14 17.61
CA ARG A 175 -16.94 19.72 16.30
C ARG A 175 -16.14 20.85 15.66
N ALA A 176 -15.19 20.51 14.79
CA ALA A 176 -14.34 21.51 14.16
C ALA A 176 -15.16 22.35 13.18
N GLY A 177 -15.02 23.66 13.31
CA GLY A 177 -15.73 24.65 12.53
C GLY A 177 -17.01 25.16 13.20
N ARG A 178 -17.38 26.39 12.85
CA ARG A 178 -18.68 27.00 13.18
C ARG A 178 -19.79 26.45 12.25
N ASN A 179 -20.07 25.15 12.28
CA ASN A 179 -21.08 24.57 11.39
C ASN A 179 -22.51 24.73 11.97
N LEU A 180 -23.32 25.55 11.29
CA LEU A 180 -24.69 25.93 11.68
C LEU A 180 -25.76 24.85 11.45
N SER A 181 -25.47 23.72 10.78
CA SER A 181 -26.49 22.70 10.46
C SER A 181 -25.89 21.31 10.21
N ASP A 182 -25.00 20.86 11.08
CA ASP A 182 -24.33 19.59 10.91
C ASP A 182 -25.15 18.45 11.54
N SER A 183 -25.68 17.55 10.72
CA SER A 183 -26.65 16.53 11.15
C SER A 183 -26.08 15.51 12.14
N SER A 184 -24.76 15.38 12.25
CA SER A 184 -24.07 14.52 13.23
C SER A 184 -23.62 15.26 14.49
N ASN A 185 -23.99 16.53 14.66
CA ASN A 185 -23.75 17.25 15.90
C ASN A 185 -24.68 16.73 17.02
N VAL A 186 -24.08 16.01 17.98
CA VAL A 186 -24.78 15.48 19.16
C VAL A 186 -25.46 16.59 19.96
N HIS A 187 -24.80 17.73 20.17
CA HIS A 187 -25.35 18.84 20.95
C HIS A 187 -26.59 19.44 20.30
N ALA A 188 -26.53 19.72 18.99
CA ALA A 188 -27.68 20.24 18.25
C ALA A 188 -28.83 19.22 18.22
N THR A 189 -28.51 17.93 18.09
CA THR A 189 -29.50 16.86 18.10
C THR A 189 -30.19 16.77 19.47
N ILE A 190 -29.43 16.76 20.56
CA ILE A 190 -29.98 16.78 21.93
C ILE A 190 -30.89 17.99 22.12
N HIS A 191 -30.45 19.18 21.69
CA HIS A 191 -31.27 20.40 21.78
C HIS A 191 -32.59 20.25 21.01
N SER A 192 -32.53 19.77 19.77
CA SER A 192 -33.73 19.53 18.95
C SER A 192 -34.67 18.49 19.55
N VAL A 193 -34.14 17.46 20.21
CA VAL A 193 -34.96 16.46 20.89
C VAL A 193 -35.61 17.08 22.12
N LEU A 194 -34.86 17.84 22.93
CA LEU A 194 -35.39 18.52 24.11
C LEU A 194 -36.48 19.56 23.76
N GLU A 195 -36.36 20.26 22.64
CA GLU A 195 -37.39 21.19 22.14
C GLU A 195 -38.70 20.46 21.77
N ASN A 196 -38.60 19.25 21.24
CA ASN A 196 -39.74 18.46 20.74
C ASN A 196 -40.29 17.45 21.77
N VAL A 197 -39.66 17.30 22.92
CA VAL A 197 -40.12 16.38 23.97
C VAL A 197 -41.40 16.90 24.61
N GLN A 198 -42.45 16.06 24.60
CA GLN A 198 -43.70 16.36 25.30
C GLN A 198 -43.47 16.50 26.81
N ARG A 199 -44.12 17.48 27.45
CA ARG A 199 -44.03 17.69 28.90
C ARG A 199 -44.43 16.39 29.65
N GLY A 200 -43.54 15.88 30.49
CA GLY A 200 -43.73 14.64 31.27
C GLY A 200 -42.98 13.40 30.76
N HIS A 201 -42.19 13.52 29.69
CA HIS A 201 -41.33 12.42 29.21
C HIS A 201 -39.99 12.31 29.95
N ILE A 202 -39.52 13.41 30.56
CA ILE A 202 -38.30 13.45 31.38
C ILE A 202 -38.77 13.72 32.81
N ASN A 203 -38.77 12.68 33.64
CA ASN A 203 -39.24 12.77 35.03
C ASN A 203 -38.09 12.74 36.03
N SER A 204 -36.96 12.15 35.65
CA SER A 204 -35.72 12.12 36.43
C SER A 204 -34.54 12.66 35.62
N VAL A 205 -33.51 13.17 36.31
CA VAL A 205 -32.19 13.43 35.71
C VAL A 205 -31.62 12.18 35.05
N HIS A 206 -31.92 10.99 35.57
CA HIS A 206 -31.50 9.74 34.96
C HIS A 206 -32.15 9.50 33.60
N ASP A 207 -33.38 9.97 33.37
CA ASP A 207 -34.03 9.89 32.05
C ASP A 207 -33.32 10.82 31.05
N LEU A 208 -32.90 11.99 31.50
CA LEU A 208 -32.09 12.91 30.68
C LEU A 208 -30.70 12.32 30.38
N ALA A 209 -30.05 11.69 31.36
CA ALA A 209 -28.79 11.00 31.16
C ALA A 209 -28.92 9.87 30.13
N LEU A 210 -30.03 9.11 30.20
CA LEU A 210 -30.33 8.04 29.22
C LEU A 210 -30.58 8.59 27.83
N LEU A 211 -31.28 9.72 27.71
CA LEU A 211 -31.47 10.40 26.44
C LEU A 211 -30.13 10.78 25.81
N ILE A 212 -29.25 11.39 26.61
CA ILE A 212 -27.92 11.80 26.18
C ILE A 212 -27.09 10.59 25.71
N MET A 213 -27.06 9.50 26.50
CA MET A 213 -26.35 8.28 26.12
C MET A 213 -26.95 7.63 24.86
N ASN A 214 -28.28 7.67 24.72
CA ASN A 214 -28.94 7.19 23.52
C ASN A 214 -28.51 7.98 22.28
N GLU A 215 -28.53 9.31 22.33
CA GLU A 215 -28.10 10.15 21.20
C GLU A 215 -26.63 9.89 20.83
N CYS A 216 -25.74 9.81 21.82
CA CYS A 216 -24.32 9.50 21.58
C CYS A 216 -24.11 8.12 20.93
N SER A 217 -24.90 7.12 21.33
CA SER A 217 -24.84 5.78 20.73
C SER A 217 -25.57 5.67 19.39
N ALA A 218 -26.46 6.62 19.06
CA ALA A 218 -27.32 6.58 17.88
C ALA A 218 -26.72 7.30 16.66
N VAL A 219 -25.82 8.27 16.85
CA VAL A 219 -25.22 9.07 15.75
C VAL A 219 -24.71 8.21 14.59
N PHE A 220 -24.15 7.04 14.90
CA PHE A 220 -23.56 6.13 13.92
C PHE A 220 -24.56 5.14 13.27
N PHE A 221 -25.70 4.88 13.92
CA PHE A 221 -26.61 3.76 13.60
C PHE A 221 -28.03 4.18 13.18
N ASP A 222 -28.35 5.46 13.26
CA ASP A 222 -29.70 5.94 12.99
C ASP A 222 -29.97 5.99 11.47
N ARG A 223 -30.85 5.10 11.01
CA ARG A 223 -31.27 4.92 9.61
C ARG A 223 -32.43 5.85 9.21
N GLY A 224 -32.95 6.65 10.15
CA GLY A 224 -34.29 7.24 10.05
C GLY A 224 -34.38 8.72 9.66
N LYS A 225 -33.27 9.47 9.56
CA LYS A 225 -33.32 10.90 9.21
C LYS A 225 -32.91 11.12 7.76
N ALA A 226 -33.78 11.79 7.00
CA ALA A 226 -33.64 12.12 5.58
C ALA A 226 -32.56 13.20 5.32
N ASP A 227 -31.36 12.99 5.85
CA ASP A 227 -30.29 13.95 5.89
C ASP A 227 -28.98 13.31 5.38
N GLU A 228 -27.98 14.12 5.02
CA GLU A 228 -26.70 13.75 4.36
C GLU A 228 -25.78 12.80 5.16
N ARG A 229 -26.31 12.03 6.11
CA ARG A 229 -25.58 11.08 6.96
C ARG A 229 -25.18 9.85 6.13
N PRO A 230 -23.89 9.48 6.12
CA PRO A 230 -23.50 8.20 5.54
C PRO A 230 -24.13 7.06 6.37
N GLU A 231 -24.85 6.14 5.72
CA GLU A 231 -25.25 4.89 6.36
C GLU A 231 -24.01 4.00 6.51
N LEU A 232 -23.30 4.16 7.62
CA LEU A 232 -21.95 3.59 7.77
C LEU A 232 -21.95 2.05 7.66
N LEU A 233 -22.92 1.37 8.28
CA LEU A 233 -23.06 -0.08 8.12
C LEU A 233 -23.28 -0.52 6.66
N ASN A 234 -24.03 0.27 5.89
CA ASN A 234 -24.28 0.00 4.48
C ASN A 234 -22.99 0.20 3.67
N ILE A 235 -22.23 1.27 3.95
CA ILE A 235 -20.91 1.51 3.34
C ILE A 235 -19.97 0.32 3.53
N PHE A 236 -19.86 -0.20 4.77
CA PHE A 236 -19.02 -1.37 5.03
C PHE A 236 -19.55 -2.63 4.33
N SER A 237 -20.87 -2.81 4.29
CA SER A 237 -21.50 -3.95 3.60
C SER A 237 -21.24 -3.91 2.09
N ILE A 238 -21.35 -2.74 1.47
CA ILE A 238 -21.03 -2.51 0.05
C ILE A 238 -19.55 -2.76 -0.20
N ALA A 239 -18.66 -2.20 0.63
CA ALA A 239 -17.22 -2.40 0.46
C ALA A 239 -16.79 -3.88 0.58
N LEU A 240 -17.41 -4.64 1.48
CA LEU A 240 -17.21 -6.09 1.57
C LEU A 240 -17.79 -6.83 0.35
N GLY A 241 -18.95 -6.39 -0.16
CA GLY A 241 -19.54 -6.90 -1.39
C GLY A 241 -18.63 -6.71 -2.60
N ASP A 242 -18.05 -5.52 -2.77
CA ASP A 242 -17.12 -5.21 -3.87
C ASP A 242 -15.87 -6.11 -3.83
N ILE A 243 -15.34 -6.36 -2.63
CA ILE A 243 -14.17 -7.23 -2.44
C ILE A 243 -14.53 -8.68 -2.74
N SER A 244 -15.69 -9.14 -2.25
CA SER A 244 -16.20 -10.48 -2.52
C SER A 244 -16.35 -10.72 -4.02
N GLU A 245 -16.91 -9.75 -4.75
CA GLU A 245 -17.07 -9.85 -6.20
C GLU A 245 -15.71 -9.81 -6.93
N SER A 246 -14.81 -8.91 -6.53
CA SER A 246 -13.44 -8.86 -7.08
C SER A 246 -12.70 -10.19 -6.86
N MET A 247 -12.84 -10.77 -5.67
CA MET A 247 -12.28 -12.08 -5.36
C MET A 247 -12.88 -13.17 -6.26
N ARG A 248 -14.20 -13.21 -6.41
CA ARG A 248 -14.90 -14.18 -7.27
C ARG A 248 -14.39 -14.09 -8.72
N LEU A 249 -14.27 -12.89 -9.27
CA LEU A 249 -13.76 -12.66 -10.62
C LEU A 249 -12.31 -13.14 -10.79
N THR A 250 -11.45 -12.94 -9.79
CA THR A 250 -10.06 -13.41 -9.84
C THR A 250 -9.92 -14.92 -9.76
N LEU A 251 -10.85 -15.58 -9.05
CA LEU A 251 -10.93 -17.04 -8.95
C LEU A 251 -11.47 -17.64 -10.25
N GLU A 252 -12.53 -17.07 -10.82
CA GLU A 252 -13.09 -17.50 -12.09
C GLU A 252 -12.07 -17.33 -13.24
N GLY A 253 -11.36 -16.19 -13.27
CA GLY A 253 -10.27 -15.97 -14.21
C GLY A 253 -9.13 -16.98 -14.09
N PHE A 254 -8.84 -17.46 -12.88
CA PHE A 254 -7.86 -18.51 -12.66
C PHE A 254 -8.36 -19.89 -13.08
N HIS A 255 -9.61 -20.23 -12.76
CA HIS A 255 -10.20 -21.51 -13.14
C HIS A 255 -10.22 -21.68 -14.67
N THR A 256 -10.72 -20.68 -15.37
CA THR A 256 -10.74 -20.67 -16.85
C THR A 256 -9.34 -20.70 -17.48
N TYR A 257 -8.31 -20.24 -16.76
CA TYR A 257 -6.92 -20.38 -17.19
C TYR A 257 -6.44 -21.83 -17.02
N VAL A 258 -6.68 -22.45 -15.86
CA VAL A 258 -6.29 -23.84 -15.59
C VAL A 258 -6.94 -24.80 -16.59
N GLU A 259 -8.25 -24.66 -16.83
CA GLU A 259 -8.98 -25.49 -17.80
C GLU A 259 -8.39 -25.38 -19.21
N ARG A 260 -8.00 -24.17 -19.63
CA ARG A 260 -7.36 -23.95 -20.93
C ARG A 260 -5.98 -24.57 -21.03
N VAL A 261 -5.17 -24.51 -19.97
CA VAL A 261 -3.85 -25.14 -19.93
C VAL A 261 -3.96 -26.66 -19.96
N GLU A 262 -4.98 -27.22 -19.30
CA GLU A 262 -5.21 -28.66 -19.30
C GLU A 262 -5.68 -29.18 -20.68
N HIS A 263 -6.51 -28.42 -21.39
CA HIS A 263 -7.07 -28.84 -22.69
C HIS A 263 -6.16 -28.55 -23.90
N ASN A 264 -5.35 -27.48 -23.89
CA ASN A 264 -4.46 -27.14 -25.00
C ASN A 264 -3.03 -27.67 -24.75
N TYR A 265 -2.78 -28.92 -25.14
CA TYR A 265 -1.49 -29.60 -24.98
C TYR A 265 -0.41 -29.15 -25.99
N GLU A 266 -0.77 -28.44 -27.07
CA GLU A 266 0.13 -28.23 -28.22
C GLU A 266 0.93 -26.91 -28.22
N ASP A 267 0.54 -25.86 -27.49
CA ASP A 267 1.42 -24.71 -27.26
C ASP A 267 0.98 -23.86 -26.04
N PRO A 268 1.62 -24.00 -24.88
CA PRO A 268 1.28 -23.23 -23.67
C PRO A 268 1.54 -21.72 -23.80
N TYR A 269 2.23 -21.26 -24.86
CA TYR A 269 2.73 -19.90 -24.98
C TYR A 269 2.24 -19.13 -26.21
N ALA A 270 1.54 -19.76 -27.15
CA ALA A 270 1.17 -19.14 -28.43
C ALA A 270 0.13 -18.01 -28.32
N ASP A 271 -0.73 -18.01 -27.30
CA ASP A 271 -1.84 -17.04 -27.23
C ASP A 271 -2.16 -16.55 -25.81
N LEU A 272 -1.12 -16.41 -24.97
CA LEU A 272 -1.27 -15.77 -23.67
C LEU A 272 -1.34 -14.25 -23.84
N ASP A 273 -2.57 -13.77 -24.06
CA ASP A 273 -2.92 -12.35 -23.97
C ASP A 273 -2.29 -11.74 -22.70
N VAL A 274 -1.76 -10.53 -22.84
CA VAL A 274 -1.09 -9.77 -21.78
C VAL A 274 -2.02 -9.59 -20.58
N SER A 275 -3.34 -9.59 -20.81
CA SER A 275 -4.41 -9.55 -19.80
C SER A 275 -4.39 -10.78 -18.88
N SER A 276 -4.18 -11.98 -19.42
CA SER A 276 -4.13 -13.23 -18.64
C SER A 276 -2.89 -13.27 -17.73
N ARG A 277 -1.75 -12.73 -18.17
CA ARG A 277 -0.55 -12.61 -17.30
C ARG A 277 -0.75 -11.61 -16.15
N ARG A 278 -1.63 -10.62 -16.32
CA ARG A 278 -1.99 -9.68 -15.24
C ARG A 278 -2.98 -10.30 -14.25
N THR A 279 -3.93 -11.12 -14.69
CA THR A 279 -4.85 -11.86 -13.80
C THR A 279 -4.16 -12.97 -13.01
N LEU A 280 -3.02 -13.47 -13.51
CA LEU A 280 -2.10 -14.37 -12.81
C LEU A 280 -1.12 -13.66 -11.85
N GLY A 281 -1.05 -12.32 -11.88
CA GLY A 281 -0.14 -11.57 -11.03
C GLY A 281 -0.64 -11.52 -9.59
N THR A 282 0.10 -12.14 -8.66
CA THR A 282 -0.13 -12.15 -7.20
C THR A 282 -0.37 -10.75 -6.61
N GLY A 283 0.00 -9.69 -7.33
CA GLY A 283 -0.21 -8.31 -6.90
C GLY A 283 -1.67 -7.94 -6.65
N HIS A 284 -2.63 -8.47 -7.42
CA HIS A 284 -4.04 -8.12 -7.21
C HIS A 284 -4.60 -8.78 -5.94
N GLU A 285 -4.31 -10.06 -5.68
CA GLU A 285 -4.77 -10.71 -4.42
C GLU A 285 -4.10 -10.10 -3.19
N VAL A 286 -2.84 -9.67 -3.29
CA VAL A 286 -2.16 -8.96 -2.20
C VAL A 286 -2.84 -7.62 -1.90
N LEU A 287 -3.25 -6.88 -2.93
CA LEU A 287 -4.00 -5.63 -2.77
C LEU A 287 -5.39 -5.87 -2.15
N LEU A 288 -6.11 -6.90 -2.60
CA LEU A 288 -7.40 -7.30 -2.01
C LEU A 288 -7.23 -7.71 -0.55
N THR A 289 -6.20 -8.51 -0.24
CA THR A 289 -5.88 -8.94 1.12
C THR A 289 -5.60 -7.75 2.03
N LYS A 290 -4.81 -6.78 1.55
CA LYS A 290 -4.54 -5.55 2.29
C LYS A 290 -5.83 -4.76 2.53
N ARG A 291 -6.64 -4.54 1.49
CA ARG A 291 -7.90 -3.78 1.59
C ARG A 291 -8.88 -4.44 2.57
N LEU A 292 -8.98 -5.76 2.55
CA LEU A 292 -9.84 -6.51 3.46
C LEU A 292 -9.35 -6.47 4.91
N HIS A 293 -8.03 -6.55 5.14
CA HIS A 293 -7.45 -6.33 6.46
C HIS A 293 -7.72 -4.91 6.97
N ASP A 294 -7.56 -3.88 6.13
CA ASP A 294 -7.84 -2.49 6.52
C ASP A 294 -9.30 -2.33 6.98
N ILE A 295 -10.27 -2.88 6.22
CA ILE A 295 -11.70 -2.89 6.60
C ILE A 295 -11.93 -3.67 7.89
N LEU A 296 -11.32 -4.85 8.02
CA LEU A 296 -11.49 -5.72 9.19
C LEU A 296 -10.96 -5.03 10.47
N ASP A 297 -9.82 -4.35 10.37
CA ASP A 297 -9.27 -3.57 11.47
C ASP A 297 -10.18 -2.41 11.86
N GLU A 298 -10.71 -1.66 10.87
CA GLU A 298 -11.72 -0.60 11.10
C GLU A 298 -12.97 -1.13 11.82
N LEU A 299 -13.53 -2.25 11.35
CA LEU A 299 -14.68 -2.90 11.98
C LEU A 299 -14.38 -3.36 13.41
N ARG A 300 -13.20 -3.96 13.65
CA ARG A 300 -12.76 -4.39 14.98
C ARG A 300 -12.55 -3.21 15.93
N MET A 301 -11.99 -2.10 15.45
CA MET A 301 -11.83 -0.87 16.25
C MET A 301 -13.19 -0.31 16.67
N MET A 302 -14.15 -0.27 15.77
CA MET A 302 -15.52 0.17 16.08
C MET A 302 -16.23 -0.80 17.05
N ALA A 303 -16.08 -2.11 16.85
CA ALA A 303 -16.66 -3.12 17.73
C ALA A 303 -16.16 -2.95 19.16
N ARG A 304 -14.86 -2.68 19.34
CA ARG A 304 -14.28 -2.39 20.66
C ARG A 304 -14.92 -1.18 21.35
N ILE A 305 -15.23 -0.12 20.61
CA ILE A 305 -15.87 1.09 21.16
C ILE A 305 -17.30 0.77 21.60
N ILE A 306 -18.04 -0.03 20.84
CA ILE A 306 -19.39 -0.45 21.22
C ILE A 306 -19.36 -1.35 22.46
N THR A 307 -18.41 -2.28 22.56
CA THR A 307 -18.23 -3.07 23.78
C THR A 307 -17.98 -2.18 25.00
N GLN A 308 -17.23 -1.08 24.84
CA GLN A 308 -17.05 -0.09 25.92
C GLN A 308 -18.34 0.65 26.25
N GLN A 309 -19.16 0.99 25.26
CA GLN A 309 -20.48 1.60 25.49
C GLN A 309 -21.44 0.65 26.22
N GLU A 310 -21.42 -0.63 25.84
CA GLU A 310 -22.21 -1.68 26.48
C GLU A 310 -21.80 -1.85 27.95
N GLN A 311 -20.49 -1.90 28.24
CA GLN A 311 -19.98 -1.98 29.60
C GLN A 311 -20.44 -0.78 30.44
N VAL A 312 -20.24 0.45 29.97
CA VAL A 312 -20.67 1.66 30.69
C VAL A 312 -22.19 1.66 30.93
N THR A 313 -22.97 1.21 29.96
CA THR A 313 -24.43 1.15 30.09
C THR A 313 -24.85 0.07 31.09
N SER A 314 -24.15 -1.07 31.12
CA SER A 314 -24.37 -2.14 32.09
C SER A 314 -24.02 -1.71 33.51
N ASP A 315 -22.87 -1.05 33.71
CA ASP A 315 -22.44 -0.53 35.00
C ASP A 315 -23.45 0.53 35.51
N TYR A 316 -23.94 1.38 34.61
CA TYR A 316 -24.98 2.36 34.94
C TYR A 316 -26.33 1.71 35.29
N GLN A 317 -26.69 0.62 34.60
CA GLN A 317 -27.89 -0.16 34.91
C GLN A 317 -27.81 -0.78 36.30
N GLU A 318 -26.66 -1.36 36.67
CA GLU A 318 -26.44 -1.94 37.99
C GLU A 318 -26.55 -0.88 39.09
N HIS A 319 -25.93 0.28 38.87
CA HIS A 319 -26.03 1.41 39.81
C HIS A 319 -27.47 1.89 40.00
N LEU A 320 -28.24 2.01 38.92
CA LEU A 320 -29.65 2.38 39.01
C LEU A 320 -30.53 1.32 39.67
N SER A 321 -30.24 0.03 39.48
CA SER A 321 -30.94 -1.03 40.21
C SER A 321 -30.64 -0.98 41.70
N ALA A 322 -29.40 -0.69 42.10
CA ALA A 322 -29.04 -0.54 43.51
C ALA A 322 -29.77 0.65 44.17
N ILE A 323 -29.88 1.78 43.45
CA ILE A 323 -30.64 2.95 43.92
C ILE A 323 -32.13 2.60 44.05
N HIS A 324 -32.69 1.89 43.07
CA HIS A 324 -34.09 1.45 43.10
C HIS A 324 -34.36 0.52 44.30
N ASP A 325 -33.46 -0.43 44.56
CA ASP A 325 -33.58 -1.36 45.69
C ASP A 325 -33.48 -0.63 47.04
N GLN A 326 -32.63 0.39 47.16
CA GLN A 326 -32.55 1.23 48.37
C GLN A 326 -33.84 2.02 48.64
N ILE A 327 -34.45 2.57 47.58
CA ILE A 327 -35.75 3.26 47.69
C ILE A 327 -36.81 2.26 48.18
N ARG A 328 -36.81 1.03 47.63
CA ARG A 328 -37.77 -0.02 47.99
C ARG A 328 -37.59 -0.52 49.43
N THR A 329 -36.35 -0.66 49.92
CA THR A 329 -36.07 -1.18 51.28
C THR A 329 -36.35 -0.14 52.36
N THR A 330 -36.10 1.14 52.08
CA THR A 330 -36.41 2.25 53.00
C THR A 330 -37.90 2.30 53.31
N GLU A 331 -38.77 1.97 52.35
CA GLU A 331 -40.22 1.95 52.56
C GLU A 331 -40.70 0.76 53.41
N THR A 332 -40.08 -0.42 53.27
CA THR A 332 -40.42 -1.58 54.11
C THR A 332 -40.11 -1.36 55.60
N HIS A 333 -39.13 -0.53 55.93
CA HIS A 333 -38.77 -0.22 57.33
C HIS A 333 -39.63 0.88 57.98
N VAL A 334 -40.29 1.74 57.20
CA VAL A 334 -41.15 2.82 57.73
C VAL A 334 -42.52 2.30 58.17
N PHE A 335 -42.95 1.12 57.69
CA PHE A 335 -44.22 0.49 58.05
C PHE A 335 -44.32 -0.03 59.50
N GLU A 336 -43.25 0.03 60.31
CA GLU A 336 -43.25 -0.47 61.70
C GLU A 336 -43.42 0.61 62.79
N GLU A 337 -43.39 1.92 62.49
CA GLU A 337 -43.59 2.96 63.51
C GLU A 337 -45.00 3.59 63.51
N PRO A 338 -45.76 3.57 64.63
CA PRO A 338 -47.14 4.03 64.64
C PRO A 338 -47.29 5.44 65.24
N VAL A 339 -47.32 6.53 64.44
CA VAL A 339 -47.83 7.84 64.94
C VAL A 339 -48.51 8.73 63.86
N LYS A 340 -49.86 8.70 63.90
CA LYS A 340 -50.91 9.73 63.68
C LYS A 340 -50.59 11.03 62.90
N SER A 341 -50.88 11.04 61.59
CA SER A 341 -51.53 12.17 60.87
C SER A 341 -52.04 11.72 59.49
N GLU A 342 -53.32 11.36 59.40
CA GLU A 342 -53.97 10.69 58.24
C GLU A 342 -53.91 11.46 56.91
N MET A 343 -53.78 12.79 56.95
CA MET A 343 -53.73 13.65 55.75
C MET A 343 -52.31 13.76 55.18
N MET A 344 -51.29 13.80 56.04
CA MET A 344 -49.88 13.85 55.59
C MET A 344 -49.37 12.48 55.16
N GLU A 345 -49.91 11.40 55.72
CA GLU A 345 -49.64 10.01 55.34
C GLU A 345 -50.09 9.76 53.89
N LYS A 346 -51.34 10.07 53.53
CA LYS A 346 -51.85 9.90 52.15
C LYS A 346 -51.10 10.72 51.09
N LEU A 347 -50.54 11.88 51.46
CA LEU A 347 -49.72 12.71 50.57
C LEU A 347 -48.29 12.16 50.43
N LYS A 348 -47.71 11.64 51.51
CA LYS A 348 -46.42 10.93 51.47
C LYS A 348 -46.53 9.63 50.67
N ASP A 349 -47.58 8.85 50.89
CA ASP A 349 -47.82 7.60 50.15
C ASP A 349 -48.00 7.85 48.65
N ARG A 350 -48.68 8.94 48.27
CA ARG A 350 -48.82 9.34 46.86
C ARG A 350 -47.51 9.80 46.23
N ASN A 351 -46.69 10.57 46.96
CA ASN A 351 -45.39 11.02 46.47
C ASN A 351 -44.36 9.88 46.42
N ASN A 352 -44.43 8.94 47.35
CA ASN A 352 -43.55 7.77 47.35
C ASN A 352 -43.93 6.81 46.22
N ALA A 353 -45.22 6.51 46.04
CA ALA A 353 -45.70 5.71 44.92
C ALA A 353 -45.34 6.32 43.55
N SER A 354 -45.38 7.65 43.41
CA SER A 354 -44.94 8.31 42.17
C SER A 354 -43.41 8.25 41.97
N LYS A 355 -42.62 8.32 43.05
CA LYS A 355 -41.15 8.16 43.01
C LYS A 355 -40.73 6.73 42.64
N ILE A 356 -41.43 5.71 43.13
CA ILE A 356 -41.20 4.31 42.74
C ILE A 356 -41.55 4.10 41.26
N MET A 357 -42.73 4.59 40.83
CA MET A 357 -43.20 4.40 39.45
C MET A 357 -42.27 5.09 38.43
N THR A 358 -41.74 6.27 38.78
CA THR A 358 -40.74 6.97 37.95
C THR A 358 -39.41 6.23 37.93
N SER A 359 -38.94 5.72 39.07
CA SER A 359 -37.72 4.90 39.14
C SER A 359 -37.82 3.60 38.33
N GLU A 360 -38.96 2.92 38.35
CA GLU A 360 -39.22 1.71 37.56
C GLU A 360 -39.23 2.02 36.05
N PHE A 361 -39.85 3.14 35.65
CA PHE A 361 -39.84 3.61 34.26
C PHE A 361 -38.42 3.91 33.77
N THR A 362 -37.61 4.59 34.57
CA THR A 362 -36.19 4.85 34.27
C THR A 362 -35.43 3.54 34.10
N LEU A 363 -35.60 2.57 35.01
CA LEU A 363 -34.94 1.27 34.93
C LEU A 363 -35.31 0.50 33.64
N LEU A 364 -36.57 0.58 33.21
CA LEU A 364 -37.03 0.00 31.95
C LEU A 364 -36.38 0.67 30.74
N ASN A 365 -36.21 2.00 30.77
CA ASN A 365 -35.54 2.76 29.72
C ASN A 365 -34.06 2.42 29.61
N VAL A 366 -33.36 2.22 30.74
CA VAL A 366 -31.96 1.74 30.74
C VAL A 366 -31.87 0.37 30.09
N ARG A 367 -32.72 -0.57 30.50
CA ARG A 367 -32.75 -1.92 29.91
C ARG A 367 -33.08 -1.89 28.43
N ARG A 368 -33.90 -0.94 27.97
CA ARG A 368 -34.17 -0.72 26.54
C ARG A 368 -32.94 -0.21 25.82
N LEU A 369 -32.24 0.79 26.37
CA LEU A 369 -31.01 1.33 25.79
C LEU A 369 -29.92 0.25 25.70
N ALA A 370 -29.68 -0.50 26.78
CA ALA A 370 -28.72 -1.60 26.82
C ALA A 370 -29.00 -2.65 25.73
N ARG A 371 -30.26 -3.06 25.56
CA ARG A 371 -30.67 -3.98 24.49
C ARG A 371 -30.43 -3.40 23.09
N THR A 372 -30.69 -2.10 22.89
CA THR A 372 -30.45 -1.44 21.60
C THR A 372 -28.96 -1.40 21.26
N ILE A 373 -28.11 -1.05 22.24
CA ILE A 373 -26.65 -1.02 22.06
C ILE A 373 -26.13 -2.43 21.78
N ALA A 374 -26.57 -3.44 22.54
CA ALA A 374 -26.21 -4.84 22.32
C ALA A 374 -26.63 -5.34 20.93
N LYS A 375 -27.84 -4.97 20.46
CA LYS A 375 -28.31 -5.31 19.10
C LYS A 375 -27.40 -4.69 18.04
N ARG A 376 -27.06 -3.40 18.16
CA ARG A 376 -26.14 -2.70 17.25
C ARG A 376 -24.74 -3.33 17.27
N GLY A 377 -24.25 -3.70 18.45
CA GLY A 377 -23.00 -4.43 18.61
C GLY A 377 -23.01 -5.78 17.89
N LYS A 378 -24.12 -6.52 17.96
CA LYS A 378 -24.30 -7.78 17.23
C LYS A 378 -24.30 -7.59 15.71
N GLU A 379 -25.02 -6.58 15.19
CA GLU A 379 -25.01 -6.26 13.75
C GLU A 379 -23.58 -5.97 13.25
N LEU A 380 -22.78 -5.23 14.03
CA LEU A 380 -21.39 -4.98 13.67
C LEU A 380 -20.51 -6.24 13.77
N GLN A 381 -20.75 -7.10 14.76
CA GLN A 381 -20.03 -8.37 14.92
C GLN A 381 -20.31 -9.34 13.77
N GLU A 382 -21.52 -9.32 13.21
CA GLU A 382 -21.88 -10.09 12.01
C GLU A 382 -21.07 -9.62 10.78
N LEU A 383 -20.87 -8.31 10.62
CA LEU A 383 -19.98 -7.77 9.58
C LEU A 383 -18.51 -8.16 9.79
N VAL A 384 -18.02 -8.12 11.03
CA VAL A 384 -16.66 -8.58 11.37
C VAL A 384 -16.48 -10.05 10.99
N THR A 385 -17.46 -10.89 11.33
CA THR A 385 -17.44 -12.33 11.02
C THR A 385 -17.47 -12.56 9.51
N THR A 386 -18.27 -11.78 8.78
CA THR A 386 -18.32 -11.83 7.31
C THR A 386 -16.97 -11.48 6.69
N ALA A 387 -16.33 -10.40 7.16
CA ALA A 387 -15.01 -9.98 6.69
C ALA A 387 -13.92 -11.02 6.99
N ASP A 388 -13.95 -11.64 8.17
CA ASP A 388 -13.01 -12.70 8.58
C ASP A 388 -13.15 -13.96 7.72
N ASN A 389 -14.40 -14.36 7.44
CA ASN A 389 -14.69 -15.46 6.52
C ASN A 389 -14.16 -15.18 5.11
N LEU A 390 -14.41 -13.98 4.56
CA LEU A 390 -13.87 -13.59 3.26
C LEU A 390 -12.34 -13.62 3.25
N LEU A 391 -11.71 -13.24 4.37
CA LEU A 391 -10.25 -13.25 4.48
C LEU A 391 -9.70 -14.68 4.46
N HIS A 392 -10.35 -15.58 5.18
CA HIS A 392 -10.03 -17.00 5.16
C HIS A 392 -10.17 -17.59 3.76
N GLN A 393 -11.29 -17.32 3.09
CA GLN A 393 -11.51 -17.78 1.71
C GLN A 393 -10.46 -17.23 0.74
N LEU A 394 -10.09 -15.95 0.86
CA LEU A 394 -9.06 -15.34 0.01
C LEU A 394 -7.69 -15.98 0.24
N LYS A 395 -7.34 -16.25 1.49
CA LYS A 395 -6.10 -16.94 1.84
C LYS A 395 -6.06 -18.36 1.26
N ASP A 396 -7.17 -19.10 1.35
CA ASP A 396 -7.28 -20.43 0.76
C ASP A 396 -7.15 -20.37 -0.76
N HIS A 397 -7.75 -19.36 -1.40
CA HIS A 397 -7.61 -19.15 -2.84
C HIS A 397 -6.15 -18.89 -3.27
N VAL A 398 -5.44 -18.03 -2.54
CA VAL A 398 -4.02 -17.76 -2.80
C VAL A 398 -3.17 -19.02 -2.60
N ASN A 399 -3.47 -19.82 -1.57
CA ASN A 399 -2.79 -21.10 -1.34
C ASN A 399 -3.00 -22.08 -2.50
N LEU A 400 -4.23 -22.19 -3.01
CA LEU A 400 -4.53 -23.06 -4.16
C LEU A 400 -3.76 -22.64 -5.42
N LYS A 401 -3.68 -21.33 -5.70
CA LYS A 401 -2.87 -20.80 -6.80
C LYS A 401 -1.39 -21.15 -6.64
N GLN A 402 -0.84 -20.98 -5.44
CA GLN A 402 0.55 -21.30 -5.15
C GLN A 402 0.84 -22.80 -5.30
N GLN A 403 -0.06 -23.66 -4.85
CA GLN A 403 0.05 -25.11 -5.04
C GLN A 403 0.04 -25.49 -6.52
N HIS A 404 -0.87 -24.92 -7.30
CA HIS A 404 -0.93 -25.17 -8.74
C HIS A 404 0.33 -24.69 -9.47
N ALA A 405 0.86 -23.52 -9.12
CA ALA A 405 2.11 -23.02 -9.68
C ALA A 405 3.29 -23.97 -9.42
N SER A 406 3.38 -24.51 -8.20
CA SER A 406 4.41 -25.49 -7.84
C SER A 406 4.27 -26.80 -8.61
N ILE A 407 3.04 -27.28 -8.84
CA ILE A 407 2.78 -28.49 -9.62
C ILE A 407 3.18 -28.27 -11.09
N MET A 408 2.81 -27.14 -11.67
CA MET A 408 3.17 -26.79 -13.05
C MET A 408 4.68 -26.67 -13.23
N GLU A 409 5.40 -26.07 -12.28
CA GLU A 409 6.86 -25.98 -12.32
C GLU A 409 7.50 -27.37 -12.26
N ALA A 410 6.99 -28.27 -11.41
CA ALA A 410 7.46 -29.65 -11.32
C ALA A 410 7.20 -30.43 -12.62
N GLN A 411 6.03 -30.25 -13.24
CA GLN A 411 5.72 -30.85 -14.55
C GLN A 411 6.64 -30.33 -15.65
N TYR A 412 6.87 -29.02 -15.71
CA TYR A 412 7.78 -28.42 -16.69
C TYR A 412 9.22 -28.91 -16.50
N ALA A 413 9.72 -28.95 -15.26
CA ALA A 413 11.04 -29.50 -14.95
C ALA A 413 11.16 -30.97 -15.39
N SER A 414 10.10 -31.77 -15.20
CA SER A 414 10.04 -33.15 -15.68
C SER A 414 10.08 -33.24 -17.21
N GLN A 415 9.32 -32.39 -17.91
CA GLN A 415 9.33 -32.33 -19.38
C GLN A 415 10.72 -31.94 -19.92
N VAL A 416 11.35 -30.90 -19.36
CA VAL A 416 12.71 -30.48 -19.71
C VAL A 416 13.71 -31.61 -19.47
N ALA A 417 13.57 -32.37 -18.38
CA ALA A 417 14.41 -33.54 -18.13
C ALA A 417 14.21 -34.64 -19.19
N GLN A 418 12.96 -34.91 -19.60
CA GLN A 418 12.66 -35.90 -20.65
C GLN A 418 13.19 -35.48 -22.03
N GLU A 419 13.06 -34.21 -22.38
CA GLU A 419 13.65 -33.67 -23.61
C GLU A 419 15.18 -33.77 -23.58
N GLY A 420 15.80 -33.46 -22.45
CA GLY A 420 17.23 -33.68 -22.22
C GLY A 420 17.64 -35.15 -22.39
N MET A 421 16.82 -36.09 -21.91
CA MET A 421 17.07 -37.53 -22.13
C MET A 421 16.97 -37.92 -23.61
N LYS A 422 15.98 -37.40 -24.35
CA LYS A 422 15.87 -37.61 -25.81
C LYS A 422 17.09 -37.04 -26.54
N GLN A 423 17.54 -35.84 -26.16
CA GLN A 423 18.75 -35.23 -26.71
C GLN A 423 19.99 -36.10 -26.44
N ASN A 424 20.10 -36.69 -25.25
CA ASN A 424 21.19 -37.60 -24.90
C ASN A 424 21.23 -38.83 -25.82
N ARG A 425 20.06 -39.37 -26.23
CA ARG A 425 19.98 -40.48 -27.19
C ARG A 425 20.52 -40.10 -28.57
N THR A 426 20.30 -38.87 -29.04
CA THR A 426 20.87 -38.39 -30.31
C THR A 426 22.39 -38.32 -30.25
N PHE A 427 22.96 -37.86 -29.12
CA PHE A 427 24.40 -37.88 -28.91
C PHE A 427 24.98 -39.30 -28.93
N LEU A 428 24.26 -40.28 -28.36
CA LEU A 428 24.66 -41.68 -28.39
C LEU A 428 24.73 -42.23 -29.83
N LEU A 429 23.73 -41.94 -30.67
CA LEU A 429 23.73 -42.37 -32.07
C LEU A 429 24.91 -41.76 -32.85
N PHE A 430 25.14 -40.45 -32.69
CA PHE A 430 26.27 -39.77 -33.32
C PHE A 430 27.62 -40.39 -32.89
N THR A 431 27.74 -40.75 -31.60
CA THR A 431 28.95 -41.39 -31.06
C THR A 431 29.17 -42.79 -31.64
N ILE A 432 28.12 -43.60 -31.79
CA ILE A 432 28.22 -44.93 -32.41
C ILE A 432 28.71 -44.83 -33.86
N VAL A 433 28.16 -43.89 -34.64
CA VAL A 433 28.59 -43.65 -36.03
C VAL A 433 30.08 -43.29 -36.06
N ILE A 434 30.56 -42.42 -35.16
CA ILE A 434 31.99 -42.08 -35.09
C ILE A 434 32.85 -43.31 -34.74
N ILE A 435 32.44 -44.12 -33.75
CA ILE A 435 33.20 -45.31 -33.34
C ILE A 435 33.40 -46.29 -34.51
N ILE A 436 32.42 -46.43 -35.40
CA ILE A 436 32.50 -47.31 -36.58
C ILE A 436 33.26 -46.63 -37.72
N PHE A 437 32.90 -45.39 -38.09
CA PHE A 437 33.44 -44.74 -39.27
C PHE A 437 34.87 -44.22 -39.09
N LEU A 438 35.30 -43.91 -37.87
CA LEU A 438 36.62 -43.37 -37.63
C LEU A 438 37.73 -44.40 -37.94
N PRO A 439 37.68 -45.67 -37.48
CA PRO A 439 38.63 -46.70 -37.90
C PRO A 439 38.54 -47.02 -39.40
N LEU A 440 37.34 -47.08 -39.97
CA LEU A 440 37.18 -47.35 -41.41
C LEU A 440 37.75 -46.23 -42.28
N SER A 441 37.58 -44.97 -41.87
CA SER A 441 38.18 -43.82 -42.56
C SER A 441 39.70 -43.85 -42.49
N PHE A 442 40.26 -44.26 -41.34
CA PHE A 442 41.69 -44.48 -41.20
C PHE A 442 42.18 -45.58 -42.15
N MET A 443 41.51 -46.73 -42.21
CA MET A 443 41.88 -47.83 -43.10
C MET A 443 41.80 -47.44 -44.58
N SER A 444 40.75 -46.72 -44.99
CA SER A 444 40.64 -46.19 -46.36
C SER A 444 41.77 -45.22 -46.68
N SER A 445 42.10 -44.31 -45.76
CA SER A 445 43.23 -43.39 -45.91
C SER A 445 44.59 -44.12 -45.97
N LEU A 446 44.75 -45.21 -45.21
CA LEU A 446 45.96 -46.02 -45.21
C LEU A 446 46.18 -46.69 -46.57
N PHE A 447 45.13 -47.26 -47.16
CA PHE A 447 45.18 -47.88 -48.49
C PHE A 447 45.21 -46.86 -49.64
N GLY A 448 44.69 -45.64 -49.45
CA GLY A 448 44.79 -44.55 -50.42
C GLY A 448 46.17 -43.88 -50.47
N MET A 449 47.08 -44.24 -49.56
CA MET A 449 48.42 -43.67 -49.51
C MET A 449 49.30 -44.24 -50.63
N ASN A 450 50.00 -43.37 -51.36
CA ASN A 450 50.94 -43.74 -52.40
C ASN A 450 52.24 -44.29 -51.76
N ALA A 451 52.20 -45.56 -51.34
CA ALA A 451 53.34 -46.29 -50.80
C ALA A 451 54.02 -47.11 -51.91
N SER A 452 55.36 -47.14 -51.89
CA SER A 452 56.17 -47.91 -52.85
C SER A 452 55.85 -49.41 -52.84
N ASP A 453 55.35 -49.93 -51.72
CA ASP A 453 55.06 -51.35 -51.52
C ASP A 453 53.77 -51.82 -52.24
N PHE A 454 52.92 -50.88 -52.69
CA PHE A 454 51.69 -51.17 -53.43
C PHE A 454 51.79 -50.87 -54.94
N GLN A 455 52.92 -50.34 -55.42
CA GLN A 455 53.10 -49.97 -56.84
C GLN A 455 54.19 -50.81 -57.50
N THR A 456 53.82 -51.62 -58.50
CA THR A 456 54.71 -52.60 -59.16
C THR A 456 55.64 -51.98 -60.22
N SER A 457 55.97 -50.68 -60.22
CA SER A 457 56.85 -50.12 -61.26
C SER A 457 57.65 -48.89 -60.81
N ASP A 458 58.94 -49.11 -60.56
CA ASP A 458 60.13 -48.25 -60.75
C ASP A 458 59.94 -46.71 -60.82
N GLY A 459 59.32 -46.14 -59.79
CA GLY A 459 59.28 -44.71 -59.52
C GLY A 459 60.28 -44.34 -58.42
N LYS A 460 61.52 -43.99 -58.80
CA LYS A 460 62.58 -43.51 -57.91
C LYS A 460 62.15 -42.18 -57.26
N ASN A 461 61.42 -42.23 -56.13
CA ASN A 461 61.23 -41.19 -55.09
C ASN A 461 59.94 -41.39 -54.20
N SER A 462 59.41 -42.60 -54.02
CA SER A 462 58.32 -42.85 -53.04
C SER A 462 58.85 -43.53 -51.77
N MET A 463 58.40 -43.06 -50.59
CA MET A 463 58.77 -43.61 -49.28
C MET A 463 58.06 -44.95 -49.02
N SER A 464 58.72 -45.88 -48.31
CA SER A 464 58.14 -47.16 -47.90
C SER A 464 57.04 -46.97 -46.84
N LEU A 465 56.05 -47.88 -46.82
CA LEU A 465 54.90 -47.85 -45.91
C LEU A 465 55.32 -47.82 -44.43
N GLN A 466 56.38 -48.57 -44.08
CA GLN A 466 56.89 -48.60 -42.71
C GLN A 466 57.48 -47.25 -42.28
N GLN A 467 58.17 -46.55 -43.20
CA GLN A 467 58.71 -45.21 -42.92
C GLN A 467 57.60 -44.18 -42.81
N GLN A 468 56.58 -44.24 -43.68
CA GLN A 468 55.43 -43.34 -43.63
C GLN A 468 54.63 -43.50 -42.32
N LEU A 469 54.35 -44.74 -41.89
CA LEU A 469 53.66 -45.00 -40.62
C LEU A 469 54.47 -44.56 -39.40
N ASN A 470 55.80 -44.75 -39.42
CA ASN A 470 56.67 -44.35 -38.31
C ASN A 470 56.70 -42.82 -38.10
N PHE A 471 56.48 -42.03 -39.15
CA PHE A 471 56.29 -40.57 -39.00
C PHE A 471 54.83 -40.20 -38.67
N LEU A 472 53.84 -40.90 -39.23
CA LEU A 472 52.42 -40.58 -39.07
C LEU A 472 51.92 -40.74 -37.62
N PHE A 473 52.24 -41.86 -36.96
CA PHE A 473 51.75 -42.16 -35.60
C PHE A 473 52.24 -41.19 -34.52
N PRO A 474 53.54 -40.84 -34.41
CA PRO A 474 53.99 -39.91 -33.36
C PRO A 474 53.48 -38.49 -33.59
N ILE A 475 53.47 -38.02 -34.85
CA ILE A 475 52.98 -36.67 -35.18
C ILE A 475 51.48 -36.54 -34.87
N SER A 476 50.67 -37.53 -35.26
CA SER A 476 49.24 -37.52 -34.95
C SER A 476 48.96 -37.62 -33.45
N THR A 477 49.71 -38.44 -32.71
CA THR A 477 49.58 -38.57 -31.25
C THR A 477 49.87 -37.25 -30.54
N VAL A 478 50.92 -36.53 -30.97
CA VAL A 478 51.26 -35.21 -30.42
C VAL A 478 50.16 -34.19 -30.71
N ILE A 479 49.63 -34.17 -31.94
CA ILE A 479 48.53 -33.26 -32.32
C ILE A 479 47.26 -33.55 -31.51
N ILE A 480 46.92 -34.83 -31.33
CA ILE A 480 45.75 -35.25 -30.53
C ILE A 480 45.95 -34.88 -29.06
N ALA A 481 47.12 -35.13 -28.49
CA ALA A 481 47.43 -34.79 -27.09
C ALA A 481 47.32 -33.28 -26.84
N ILE A 482 47.85 -32.45 -27.76
CA ILE A 482 47.73 -30.99 -27.69
C ILE A 482 46.27 -30.56 -27.81
N SER A 483 45.51 -31.18 -28.72
CA SER A 483 44.08 -30.86 -28.92
C SER A 483 43.23 -31.22 -27.71
N ILE A 484 43.45 -32.40 -27.10
CA ILE A 484 42.74 -32.84 -25.88
C ILE A 484 43.12 -31.95 -24.70
N ALA A 485 44.41 -31.65 -24.54
CA ALA A 485 44.87 -30.71 -23.52
C ALA A 485 44.16 -29.37 -23.68
N PHE A 486 44.08 -28.82 -24.89
CA PHE A 486 43.37 -27.57 -25.15
C PHE A 486 41.87 -27.64 -24.90
N ALA A 487 41.23 -28.79 -25.19
CA ALA A 487 39.80 -28.99 -25.01
C ALA A 487 39.39 -29.07 -23.54
N PHE A 488 40.11 -29.85 -22.72
CA PHE A 488 39.74 -30.13 -21.33
C PHE A 488 40.43 -29.24 -20.29
N SER A 489 41.60 -28.68 -20.60
CA SER A 489 42.31 -27.85 -19.62
C SER A 489 41.94 -26.37 -19.75
N LEU A 490 41.21 -25.88 -18.74
CA LEU A 490 40.84 -24.47 -18.61
C LEU A 490 42.08 -23.56 -18.51
N ARG A 491 43.18 -24.06 -17.93
CA ARG A 491 44.44 -23.31 -17.78
C ARG A 491 45.12 -22.94 -19.09
N PHE A 492 45.02 -23.76 -20.14
CA PHE A 492 45.64 -23.46 -21.44
C PHE A 492 44.74 -22.61 -22.36
N ARG A 493 43.41 -22.65 -22.15
CA ARG A 493 42.44 -21.88 -22.92
C ARG A 493 42.52 -20.37 -22.65
N HIS A 494 42.67 -19.99 -21.39
CA HIS A 494 42.71 -18.57 -20.98
C HIS A 494 43.86 -17.75 -21.60
N PRO A 495 45.14 -18.16 -21.55
CA PRO A 495 46.23 -17.38 -22.17
C PRO A 495 46.08 -17.29 -23.69
N PHE A 496 45.59 -18.36 -24.33
CA PHE A 496 45.34 -18.37 -25.77
C PHE A 496 44.24 -17.39 -26.19
N TYR A 497 43.10 -17.37 -25.49
CA TYR A 497 42.04 -16.38 -25.75
C TYR A 497 42.52 -14.94 -25.48
N TYR A 498 43.37 -14.74 -24.47
CA TYR A 498 43.96 -13.45 -24.18
C TYR A 498 44.90 -12.99 -25.29
N MET A 499 45.73 -13.90 -25.82
CA MET A 499 46.62 -13.64 -26.95
C MET A 499 45.82 -13.34 -28.22
N LEU A 500 44.79 -14.13 -28.53
CA LEU A 500 43.92 -13.92 -29.70
C LEU A 500 43.15 -12.59 -29.60
N SER A 501 42.70 -12.25 -28.39
CA SER A 501 42.06 -10.94 -28.12
C SER A 501 43.06 -9.79 -28.28
N CYS A 502 44.31 -9.95 -27.83
CA CYS A 502 45.36 -8.95 -28.06
C CYS A 502 45.70 -8.80 -29.55
N LEU A 503 45.73 -9.90 -30.31
CA LEU A 503 45.95 -9.87 -31.75
C LEU A 503 44.79 -9.19 -32.49
N SER A 504 43.55 -9.45 -32.08
CA SER A 504 42.35 -8.76 -32.57
C SER A 504 42.37 -7.26 -32.26
N ILE A 505 42.83 -6.87 -31.07
CA ILE A 505 43.01 -5.47 -30.68
C ILE A 505 44.12 -4.83 -31.53
N CYS A 506 45.25 -5.51 -31.76
CA CYS A 506 46.29 -5.01 -32.63
C CYS A 506 45.81 -4.88 -34.09
N TRP A 507 44.99 -5.83 -34.57
CA TRP A 507 44.38 -5.77 -35.89
C TRP A 507 43.37 -4.62 -36.02
N SER A 508 42.60 -4.33 -34.97
CA SER A 508 41.69 -3.17 -34.98
C SER A 508 42.46 -1.83 -34.94
N TYR A 509 43.59 -1.76 -34.22
CA TYR A 509 44.49 -0.61 -34.27
C TYR A 509 45.17 -0.45 -35.64
N PHE A 510 45.60 -1.55 -36.27
CA PHE A 510 46.21 -1.54 -37.60
C PHE A 510 45.23 -1.09 -38.70
N THR A 511 44.00 -1.59 -38.66
CA THR A 511 42.91 -1.17 -39.57
C THR A 511 42.45 0.27 -39.33
N ALA A 512 42.53 0.78 -38.09
CA ALA A 512 42.31 2.19 -37.77
C ALA A 512 43.45 3.10 -38.27
N TYR A 513 44.70 2.63 -38.25
CA TYR A 513 45.87 3.40 -38.71
C TYR A 513 45.98 3.47 -40.24
N THR A 514 45.55 2.42 -40.95
CA THR A 514 45.70 2.29 -42.42
C THR A 514 44.50 2.81 -43.23
N TYR A 515 43.49 3.45 -42.61
CA TYR A 515 42.34 4.06 -43.31
C TYR A 515 41.50 3.11 -44.19
N ILE A 516 41.66 1.78 -44.06
CA ILE A 516 40.90 0.76 -44.82
C ILE A 516 39.46 0.59 -44.30
N HIS A 517 39.09 1.28 -43.20
CA HIS A 517 37.75 1.22 -42.58
C HIS A 517 36.59 1.63 -43.51
N ARG A 518 36.86 2.28 -44.66
CA ARG A 518 35.81 2.60 -45.65
C ARG A 518 35.25 1.39 -46.41
N LEU A 519 35.98 0.28 -46.51
CA LEU A 519 35.52 -0.90 -47.25
C LEU A 519 34.86 -1.98 -46.38
N SER A 520 35.06 -1.95 -45.06
CA SER A 520 34.67 -3.07 -44.17
C SER A 520 33.30 -2.93 -43.50
N PHE A 521 32.55 -1.85 -43.76
CA PHE A 521 31.18 -1.68 -43.23
C PHE A 521 30.15 -2.53 -43.99
N ARG A 522 30.28 -3.85 -43.87
CA ARG A 522 29.16 -4.78 -44.13
C ARG A 522 29.29 -6.05 -43.30
N TYR A 523 29.38 -5.90 -41.98
CA TYR A 523 29.05 -7.00 -41.07
C TYR A 523 27.96 -6.59 -40.06
N PRO A 524 26.89 -7.39 -39.92
CA PRO A 524 25.76 -7.08 -39.07
C PRO A 524 26.10 -7.24 -37.59
N ARG A 525 25.46 -6.41 -36.76
CA ARG A 525 25.45 -6.48 -35.29
C ARG A 525 25.12 -7.92 -34.84
N ARG A 526 26.06 -8.61 -34.19
CA ARG A 526 25.73 -9.82 -33.41
C ARG A 526 25.49 -9.45 -31.94
N PRO A 527 24.56 -10.15 -31.26
CA PRO A 527 24.17 -9.84 -29.90
C PRO A 527 25.30 -10.13 -28.90
N ILE A 528 25.43 -9.20 -27.95
CA ILE A 528 26.44 -9.11 -26.91
C ILE A 528 26.19 -10.22 -25.88
N GLY A 529 26.82 -11.39 -26.07
CA GLY A 529 26.66 -12.53 -25.16
C GLY A 529 27.92 -12.93 -24.38
N GLN A 530 29.13 -12.69 -24.91
CA GLN A 530 30.35 -13.29 -24.35
C GLN A 530 31.62 -12.43 -24.51
N MET A 531 31.55 -11.15 -24.17
CA MET A 531 32.75 -10.29 -24.05
C MET A 531 32.99 -9.93 -22.59
N THR A 532 34.24 -10.06 -22.13
CA THR A 532 34.66 -9.64 -20.79
C THR A 532 34.43 -8.14 -20.58
N LYS A 533 34.00 -7.75 -19.37
CA LYS A 533 33.59 -6.38 -19.02
C LYS A 533 34.64 -5.32 -19.35
N ASP A 534 35.93 -5.69 -19.34
CA ASP A 534 37.03 -4.79 -19.64
C ASP A 534 37.11 -4.45 -21.13
N HIS A 535 36.79 -5.39 -22.02
CA HIS A 535 36.74 -5.15 -23.46
C HIS A 535 35.60 -4.20 -23.84
N GLN A 536 34.45 -4.30 -23.14
CA GLN A 536 33.34 -3.36 -23.28
C GLN A 536 33.71 -1.94 -22.85
N LYS A 537 34.49 -1.78 -21.77
CA LYS A 537 34.95 -0.47 -21.30
C LYS A 537 35.89 0.19 -22.32
N VAL A 538 36.80 -0.57 -22.90
CA VAL A 538 37.74 -0.05 -23.91
C VAL A 538 37.01 0.40 -25.17
N ILE A 539 36.07 -0.40 -25.71
CA ILE A 539 35.30 -0.03 -26.90
C ILE A 539 34.44 1.22 -26.63
N LYS A 540 33.77 1.29 -25.47
CA LYS A 540 33.00 2.49 -25.08
C LYS A 540 33.91 3.71 -24.89
N ALA A 541 35.11 3.53 -24.34
CA ALA A 541 36.07 4.62 -24.15
C ALA A 541 36.63 5.15 -25.48
N VAL A 542 36.92 4.27 -26.44
CA VAL A 542 37.38 4.64 -27.78
C VAL A 542 36.29 5.39 -28.56
N HIS A 543 35.05 4.91 -28.52
CA HIS A 543 33.90 5.61 -29.12
C HIS A 543 33.67 6.99 -28.48
N LYS A 544 33.71 7.08 -27.14
CA LYS A 544 33.55 8.34 -26.41
C LYS A 544 34.68 9.34 -26.73
N LYS A 545 35.90 8.86 -26.97
CA LYS A 545 37.03 9.70 -27.41
C LYS A 545 36.85 10.22 -28.84
N GLY A 546 36.30 9.39 -29.74
CA GLY A 546 35.97 9.79 -31.12
C GLY A 546 34.88 10.86 -31.17
N GLU A 547 33.78 10.66 -30.45
CA GLU A 547 32.67 11.62 -30.36
C GLU A 547 33.11 12.95 -29.73
N ASN A 548 33.89 12.90 -28.65
CA ASN A 548 34.43 14.12 -28.02
C ASN A 548 35.36 14.90 -28.97
N ALA A 549 36.18 14.22 -29.77
CA ALA A 549 37.07 14.87 -30.73
C ALA A 549 36.32 15.52 -31.92
N GLU A 550 35.13 15.03 -32.26
CA GLU A 550 34.24 15.68 -33.24
C GLU A 550 33.50 16.87 -32.64
N LEU A 551 33.06 16.75 -31.37
CA LEU A 551 32.42 17.83 -30.61
C LEU A 551 33.34 19.05 -30.46
N TRP A 552 34.60 18.83 -30.07
CA TRP A 552 35.61 19.91 -30.00
C TRP A 552 35.90 20.56 -31.35
N ARG A 553 35.80 19.82 -32.46
CA ARG A 553 35.95 20.36 -33.82
C ARG A 553 34.72 21.12 -34.31
N ARG A 554 33.51 20.78 -33.85
CA ARG A 554 32.31 21.59 -34.09
C ARG A 554 32.39 22.90 -33.30
N MET A 555 32.70 22.81 -32.01
CA MET A 555 32.85 23.99 -31.14
C MET A 555 33.89 24.98 -31.67
N ARG A 556 35.03 24.49 -32.20
CA ARG A 556 36.05 25.34 -32.82
C ARG A 556 35.57 26.04 -34.10
N ARG A 557 34.81 25.35 -34.96
CA ARG A 557 34.21 25.94 -36.18
C ARG A 557 33.09 26.93 -35.86
N ASP A 558 32.36 26.71 -34.76
CA ASP A 558 31.33 27.64 -34.31
C ASP A 558 31.95 28.89 -33.65
N LEU A 559 33.10 28.75 -32.96
CA LEU A 559 33.93 29.86 -32.49
C LEU A 559 34.54 30.67 -33.65
N GLU A 560 35.08 30.01 -34.68
CA GLU A 560 35.60 30.69 -35.88
C GLU A 560 34.49 31.39 -36.70
N ARG A 561 33.24 30.87 -36.67
CA ARG A 561 32.06 31.57 -37.23
C ARG A 561 31.64 32.78 -36.40
N ALA A 562 31.70 32.68 -35.07
CA ALA A 562 31.40 33.81 -34.18
C ALA A 562 32.44 34.93 -34.29
N GLU A 563 33.70 34.61 -34.59
CA GLU A 563 34.77 35.60 -34.80
C GLU A 563 34.72 36.27 -36.19
N SER A 564 34.00 35.69 -37.17
CA SER A 564 33.89 36.20 -38.54
C SER A 564 32.60 36.97 -38.83
N GLU A 565 31.72 37.17 -37.84
CA GLU A 565 30.55 38.06 -37.97
C GLU A 565 30.92 39.50 -37.56
N PRO A 566 30.98 40.48 -38.49
CA PRO A 566 31.18 41.88 -38.13
C PRO A 566 29.91 42.47 -37.51
N THR A 567 30.10 43.11 -36.35
CA THR A 567 29.12 43.93 -35.63
C THR A 567 28.49 44.98 -36.57
N LYS A 568 27.21 44.83 -36.89
CA LYS A 568 26.43 45.89 -37.54
C LYS A 568 26.11 46.97 -36.52
N SER A 569 26.89 48.05 -36.59
CA SER A 569 26.61 49.34 -35.96
C SER A 569 25.33 49.98 -36.53
N THR A 570 24.48 50.42 -35.61
CA THR A 570 23.78 51.72 -35.60
C THR A 570 23.97 52.61 -36.83
N LYS A 571 22.86 52.95 -37.51
CA LYS A 571 22.65 54.27 -38.14
C LYS A 571 21.18 54.55 -38.42
N ARG A 572 20.70 55.60 -37.75
CA ARG A 572 19.41 56.34 -37.81
C ARG A 572 18.18 55.68 -37.21
#